data_AF-A0A0L7K565-F1
#
_entry.id   AF-A0A0L7K565-F1
#
_cell.length_a   1.000
_cell.length_b   1.000
_cell.length_c   1.000
_cell.angle_alpha   90.00
_cell.angle_beta   90.00
_cell.angle_gamma   90.00
#
_symmetry.space_group_name_H-M   'P 1'
#
loop_
_entity.id
_entity.type
_entity.pdbx_description
1 polymer ?
#
loop_
_entity_poly.entity_id
_entity_poly.type
_entity_poly.pdbx_seq_one_letter_code
_entity_poly.pdbx_strand_id
1 'polypeptide(L)'
;MVSELGSGLVVIPLIVLLEDIAICKAFSDGRTIDATQEMIAMGVAGIANSFMQAYPGGGSLARSVVSNGSGVKTTFSGLYTGVMVILALQFFTQYFAYIPKAALAAVIISAILFMVEYNVVKP
;
A
#
# COMPACT_ATOMS: atom_id res chain seq x y z
N MET A 1 -10.63 -13.31 -21.09
CA MET A 1 -10.27 -12.50 -19.90
C MET A 1 -9.69 -13.37 -18.78
N VAL A 2 -10.46 -14.28 -18.15
CA VAL A 2 -9.89 -15.22 -17.14
C VAL A 2 -8.83 -16.16 -17.75
N SER A 3 -9.02 -16.57 -19.00
CA SER A 3 -8.03 -17.35 -19.76
C SER A 3 -6.75 -16.56 -20.12
N GLU A 4 -6.80 -15.22 -20.13
CA GLU A 4 -5.63 -14.38 -20.42
C GLU A 4 -4.81 -14.08 -19.16
N LEU A 5 -5.46 -14.04 -17.98
CA LEU A 5 -4.75 -13.90 -16.70
C LEU A 5 -3.88 -15.13 -16.39
N GLY A 6 -4.22 -16.30 -16.93
CA GLY A 6 -3.44 -17.53 -16.78
C GLY A 6 -3.11 -17.84 -15.31
N SER A 7 -1.83 -18.05 -15.02
CA SER A 7 -1.31 -18.29 -13.66
C SER A 7 -1.30 -17.05 -12.77
N GLY A 8 -1.39 -15.84 -13.34
CA GLY A 8 -1.38 -14.58 -12.61
C GLY A 8 -2.53 -14.44 -11.59
N LEU A 9 -3.63 -15.14 -11.84
CA LEU A 9 -4.81 -15.16 -10.98
C LEU A 9 -4.52 -15.74 -9.58
N VAL A 10 -3.56 -16.66 -9.49
CA VAL A 10 -3.11 -17.26 -8.22
C VAL A 10 -1.85 -16.57 -7.70
N VAL A 11 -0.95 -16.17 -8.60
CA VAL A 11 0.35 -15.60 -8.24
C VAL A 11 0.19 -14.20 -7.63
N ILE A 12 -0.66 -13.34 -8.19
CA ILE A 12 -0.79 -11.95 -7.72
C ILE A 12 -1.28 -11.88 -6.26
N PRO A 13 -2.39 -12.55 -5.85
CA PRO A 13 -2.85 -12.50 -4.46
C PRO A 13 -1.83 -13.08 -3.47
N LEU A 14 -1.09 -14.12 -3.86
CA LEU A 14 -0.06 -14.72 -3.01
C LEU A 14 1.11 -13.75 -2.79
N ILE A 15 1.61 -13.12 -3.85
CA ILE A 15 2.69 -12.12 -3.73
C ILE A 15 2.23 -10.95 -2.87
N VAL A 16 1.02 -10.45 -3.12
CA VAL A 16 0.42 -9.34 -2.38
C VAL A 16 0.28 -9.67 -0.88
N LEU A 17 -0.15 -10.89 -0.54
CA LEU A 17 -0.25 -11.33 0.85
C LEU A 17 1.13 -11.45 1.52
N LEU A 18 2.12 -11.99 0.81
CA LEU A 18 3.48 -12.12 1.33
C LEU A 18 4.13 -10.75 1.57
N GLU A 19 3.93 -9.82 0.64
CA GLU A 19 4.38 -8.42 0.77
C GLU A 19 3.73 -7.77 2.00
N ASP A 20 2.41 -7.89 2.15
CA ASP A 20 1.68 -7.30 3.26
C ASP A 20 2.13 -7.85 4.64
N ILE A 21 2.28 -9.17 4.75
CA ILE A 21 2.79 -9.81 5.98
C ILE A 21 4.22 -9.34 6.28
N ALA A 22 5.07 -9.18 5.27
CA ALA A 22 6.44 -8.68 5.45
C ALA A 22 6.46 -7.24 5.97
N ILE A 23 5.59 -6.37 5.42
CA ILE A 23 5.41 -4.99 5.88
C ILE A 23 4.94 -4.99 7.33
N CYS A 24 3.86 -5.71 7.63
CA CYS A 24 3.30 -5.75 8.98
C CYS A 24 4.38 -6.18 9.99
N LYS A 25 5.17 -7.21 9.68
CA LYS A 25 6.27 -7.68 10.54
C LYS A 25 7.32 -6.60 10.77
N ALA A 26 7.71 -5.86 9.73
CA ALA A 26 8.68 -4.78 9.83
C ALA A 26 8.22 -3.63 10.75
N PHE A 27 6.91 -3.39 10.86
CA PHE A 27 6.33 -2.33 11.70
C PHE A 27 5.59 -2.85 12.94
N SER A 28 5.80 -4.12 13.31
CA SER A 28 5.03 -4.76 14.39
C SER A 28 5.46 -4.34 15.79
N ASP A 29 6.65 -3.75 15.96
CA ASP A 29 7.25 -3.36 17.25
C ASP A 29 7.09 -4.44 18.34
N GLY A 30 7.25 -5.71 17.97
CA GLY A 30 7.14 -6.86 18.88
C GLY A 30 5.72 -7.39 19.12
N ARG A 31 4.71 -6.84 18.44
CA ARG A 31 3.33 -7.37 18.46
C ARG A 31 3.21 -8.59 17.56
N THR A 32 2.40 -9.56 17.98
CA THR A 32 2.12 -10.75 17.17
C THR A 32 1.17 -10.40 16.03
N ILE A 33 1.52 -10.82 14.81
CA ILE A 33 0.69 -10.67 13.62
C ILE A 33 0.07 -12.02 13.30
N ASP A 34 -1.25 -12.04 13.18
CA ASP A 34 -2.00 -13.21 12.72
C ASP A 34 -2.16 -13.17 11.20
N ALA A 35 -1.37 -14.00 10.51
CA ALA A 35 -1.40 -14.10 9.06
C ALA A 35 -2.78 -14.57 8.52
N THR A 36 -3.53 -15.35 9.30
CA THR A 36 -4.86 -15.81 8.91
C THR A 36 -5.84 -14.65 8.87
N GLN A 37 -5.75 -13.77 9.87
CA GLN A 37 -6.59 -12.57 9.95
C GLN A 37 -6.27 -11.61 8.80
N GLU A 38 -5.00 -11.38 8.48
CA GLU A 38 -4.60 -10.55 7.34
C GLU A 38 -5.06 -11.14 6.01
N MET A 39 -4.95 -12.46 5.84
CA MET A 39 -5.44 -13.15 4.65
C MET A 39 -6.96 -12.96 4.47
N ILE A 40 -7.75 -13.09 5.54
CA ILE A 40 -9.20 -12.86 5.48
C ILE A 40 -9.51 -11.38 5.19
N ALA A 41 -8.82 -10.45 5.86
CA ALA A 41 -9.01 -9.02 5.65
C ALA A 41 -8.72 -8.62 4.20
N MET A 42 -7.60 -9.09 3.64
CA MET A 42 -7.20 -8.87 2.26
C MET A 42 -8.16 -9.54 1.26
N GLY A 43 -8.67 -10.74 1.57
CA GLY A 43 -9.66 -11.42 0.74
C GLY A 43 -10.98 -10.64 0.67
N VAL A 44 -11.50 -10.18 1.81
CA VAL A 44 -12.72 -9.37 1.87
C VAL A 44 -12.52 -8.02 1.18
N ALA A 45 -11.37 -7.36 1.40
CA ALA A 45 -11.03 -6.11 0.74
C ALA A 45 -10.92 -6.29 -0.79
N GLY A 46 -10.30 -7.37 -1.25
CA GLY A 46 -10.21 -7.71 -2.68
C GLY A 46 -11.57 -7.93 -3.33
N ILE A 47 -12.47 -8.63 -2.65
CA ILE A 47 -13.86 -8.80 -3.11
C ILE A 47 -14.57 -7.45 -3.19
N ALA A 48 -14.49 -6.61 -2.14
CA ALA A 48 -15.08 -5.27 -2.15
C ALA A 48 -14.53 -4.40 -3.29
N ASN A 49 -13.21 -4.44 -3.51
CA ASN A 49 -12.51 -3.73 -4.59
C ASN A 49 -12.97 -4.16 -5.99
N SER A 50 -13.32 -5.43 -6.18
CA SER A 50 -13.80 -5.95 -7.47
C SER A 50 -15.10 -5.27 -7.94
N PHE A 51 -15.96 -4.83 -7.02
CA PHE A 51 -17.19 -4.09 -7.35
C PHE A 51 -16.93 -2.62 -7.72
N MET A 52 -15.79 -2.06 -7.33
CA MET A 52 -15.43 -0.66 -7.54
C MET A 52 -14.40 -0.46 -8.68
N GLN A 53 -14.15 -1.49 -9.49
CA GLN A 53 -13.13 -1.48 -10.57
C GLN A 53 -11.73 -1.13 -10.07
N ALA A 54 -11.43 -1.44 -8.80
CA ALA A 54 -10.13 -1.16 -8.21
C ALA A 54 -9.10 -2.22 -8.62
N TYR A 55 -7.85 -1.78 -8.78
CA TYR A 55 -6.72 -2.68 -9.03
C TYR A 55 -6.43 -3.54 -7.78
N PRO A 56 -6.10 -4.84 -7.93
CA PRO A 56 -5.69 -5.67 -6.80
C PRO A 56 -4.39 -5.14 -6.19
N GLY A 57 -4.48 -4.49 -5.03
CA GLY A 57 -3.35 -3.91 -4.31
C GLY A 57 -3.23 -4.43 -2.89
N GLY A 58 -2.01 -4.41 -2.35
CA GLY A 58 -1.69 -4.76 -0.97
C GLY A 58 -1.22 -3.59 -0.11
N GLY A 59 -0.66 -3.93 1.06
CA GLY A 59 0.11 -3.00 1.87
C GLY A 59 1.21 -2.32 1.06
N SER A 60 1.52 -1.07 1.39
CA SER A 60 2.54 -0.28 0.69
C SER A 60 3.64 0.13 1.66
N LEU A 61 4.84 -0.41 1.46
CA LEU A 61 6.04 -0.09 2.24
C LEU A 61 6.24 1.42 2.41
N ALA A 62 6.23 2.16 1.29
CA ALA A 62 6.43 3.61 1.30
C ALA A 62 5.37 4.36 2.13
N ARG A 63 4.09 3.96 2.03
CA ARG A 63 3.01 4.59 2.82
C ARG A 63 3.13 4.23 4.30
N SER A 64 3.48 2.98 4.62
CA SER A 64 3.65 2.52 6.00
C SER A 64 4.82 3.21 6.70
N VAL A 65 5.96 3.41 6.03
CA VAL A 65 7.11 4.18 6.57
C VAL A 65 6.68 5.60 6.94
N VAL A 66 6.02 6.30 6.01
CA VAL A 66 5.60 7.69 6.23
C VAL A 66 4.52 7.78 7.32
N SER A 67 3.56 6.86 7.34
CA SER A 67 2.51 6.79 8.36
C SER A 67 3.09 6.53 9.75
N ASN A 68 4.02 5.58 9.87
CA ASN A 68 4.69 5.26 11.13
C ASN A 68 5.55 6.45 11.60
N GLY A 69 6.32 7.07 10.69
CA GLY A 69 7.11 8.27 10.99
C GLY A 69 6.26 9.49 11.38
N SER A 70 5.00 9.55 10.93
CA SER A 70 4.03 10.59 11.31
C SER A 70 3.36 10.34 12.67
N GLY A 71 3.68 9.22 13.34
CA GLY A 71 3.15 8.89 14.67
C GLY A 71 1.72 8.35 14.67
N VAL A 72 1.26 7.79 13.55
CA VAL A 72 -0.07 7.15 13.46
C VAL A 72 -0.13 5.91 14.35
N LYS A 73 -1.16 5.82 15.19
CA LYS A 73 -1.32 4.70 16.16
C LYS A 73 -2.61 3.90 15.96
N THR A 74 -3.52 4.37 15.12
CA THR A 74 -4.85 3.78 14.93
C THR A 74 -5.11 3.46 13.47
N THR A 75 -5.91 2.41 13.23
CA THR A 75 -6.36 2.01 11.88
C THR A 75 -7.28 3.06 11.24
N PHE A 76 -7.82 3.99 12.04
CA PHE A 76 -8.65 5.10 11.57
C PHE A 76 -7.93 6.03 10.58
N SER A 77 -6.59 6.04 10.59
CA SER A 77 -5.80 6.77 9.60
C SER A 77 -6.14 6.35 8.16
N GLY A 78 -6.38 5.06 7.91
CA GLY A 78 -6.77 4.57 6.58
C GLY A 78 -8.09 5.16 6.10
N LEU A 79 -9.09 5.27 6.98
CA LEU A 79 -10.38 5.88 6.66
C LEU A 79 -10.20 7.38 6.38
N TYR A 80 -9.43 8.08 7.21
CA TYR A 80 -9.14 9.50 7.03
C TYR A 80 -8.45 9.75 5.68
N THR A 81 -7.43 8.97 5.33
CA THR A 81 -6.76 9.03 4.04
C THR A 81 -7.73 8.76 2.89
N GLY A 82 -8.59 7.74 3.01
CA GLY A 82 -9.59 7.42 1.99
C GLY A 82 -10.55 8.57 1.71
N VAL A 83 -11.12 9.19 2.76
CA VAL A 83 -12.01 10.35 2.64
C VAL A 83 -11.27 11.53 1.99
N MET A 84 -10.03 11.79 2.41
CA MET A 84 -9.23 12.86 1.82
C MET A 84 -8.95 12.64 0.34
N VAL A 85 -8.66 11.40 -0.07
CA VAL A 85 -8.45 11.06 -1.49
C VAL A 85 -9.73 11.27 -2.30
N ILE A 86 -10.89 10.86 -1.79
CA ILE A 86 -12.18 11.08 -2.47
C ILE A 86 -12.46 12.57 -2.65
N LEU A 87 -12.27 13.38 -1.60
CA LEU A 87 -12.44 14.84 -1.68
C LEU A 87 -11.44 15.45 -2.66
N ALA A 88 -10.17 15.02 -2.61
CA ALA A 88 -9.13 15.50 -3.51
C ALA A 88 -9.47 15.23 -4.98
N LEU A 89 -9.95 14.03 -5.29
CA LEU A 89 -10.38 13.70 -6.65
C LEU A 89 -11.64 14.48 -7.06
N GLN A 90 -12.60 14.69 -6.18
CA GLN A 90 -13.82 15.42 -6.53
C GLN A 90 -13.56 16.90 -6.83
N PHE A 91 -12.68 17.56 -6.07
CA PHE A 91 -12.45 19.01 -6.17
C PHE A 91 -11.19 19.39 -6.95
N PHE A 92 -10.13 18.57 -6.93
CA PHE A 92 -8.81 18.93 -7.46
C PHE A 92 -8.38 18.17 -8.73
N THR A 93 -9.22 17.30 -9.29
CA THR A 93 -8.86 16.54 -10.52
C THR A 93 -8.37 17.43 -11.66
N GLN A 94 -8.98 18.62 -11.85
CA GLN A 94 -8.56 19.55 -12.90
C GLN A 94 -7.14 20.09 -12.69
N TYR A 95 -6.71 20.24 -11.43
CA TYR A 95 -5.35 20.69 -11.10
C TYR A 95 -4.33 19.56 -11.21
N PHE A 96 -4.71 18.32 -10.92
CA PHE A 96 -3.81 17.17 -11.04
C PHE A 96 -3.33 16.91 -12.46
N ALA A 97 -4.08 17.35 -13.49
CA ALA A 97 -3.65 17.26 -14.88
C ALA A 97 -2.37 18.06 -15.20
N TYR A 98 -2.04 19.09 -14.41
CA TYR A 98 -0.85 19.91 -14.59
C TYR A 98 0.39 19.37 -13.88
N ILE A 99 0.25 18.29 -13.10
CA ILE A 99 1.39 17.74 -12.34
C ILE A 99 2.36 17.06 -13.31
N PRO A 100 3.63 17.52 -13.38
CA PRO A 100 4.61 16.90 -14.24
C PRO A 100 4.98 15.50 -13.74
N LYS A 101 5.09 14.53 -14.65
CA LYS A 101 5.51 13.15 -14.33
C LYS A 101 6.86 13.09 -13.59
N ALA A 102 7.75 14.06 -13.85
CA ALA A 102 9.03 14.18 -13.16
C ALA A 102 8.86 14.45 -11.64
N ALA A 103 7.88 15.27 -11.25
CA ALA A 103 7.63 15.52 -9.83
C ALA A 103 7.08 14.26 -9.13
N LEU A 104 6.19 13.52 -9.78
CA LEU A 104 5.69 12.23 -9.28
C LEU A 104 6.82 11.22 -9.08
N ALA A 105 7.74 11.11 -10.06
CA ALA A 105 8.90 10.24 -9.95
C ALA A 105 9.84 10.66 -8.80
N ALA A 106 10.09 11.96 -8.63
CA ALA A 106 10.91 12.48 -7.54
C ALA A 106 10.34 12.13 -6.16
N VAL A 107 9.01 12.19 -5.98
CA VAL A 107 8.34 11.81 -4.73
C VAL A 107 8.47 10.30 -4.45
N ILE A 108 8.37 9.45 -5.47
CA ILE A 108 8.56 8.00 -5.30
C ILE A 108 10.01 7.69 -4.89
N ILE A 109 10.99 8.31 -5.57
CA ILE A 109 12.41 8.13 -5.24
C ILE A 109 12.69 8.60 -3.82
N SER A 110 12.21 9.79 -3.43
CA SER A 110 12.44 10.30 -2.08
C SER A 110 11.83 9.42 -0.99
N ALA A 111 10.66 8.83 -1.22
CA ALA A 111 10.04 7.90 -0.28
C ALA A 111 10.87 6.63 -0.06
N ILE A 112 11.51 6.10 -1.10
CA ILE A 112 12.31 4.87 -1.03
C ILE A 112 13.70 5.13 -0.44
N LEU A 113 14.28 6.30 -0.67
CA LEU A 113 15.61 6.65 -0.12
C LEU A 113 15.67 6.50 1.41
N PHE A 114 14.59 6.82 2.12
CA PHE A 114 14.51 6.65 3.57
C PHE A 114 14.40 5.19 4.04
N MET A 115 14.07 4.26 3.15
CA MET A 115 14.01 2.82 3.45
C MET A 115 15.38 2.13 3.27
N VAL A 116 16.36 2.78 2.63
CA VAL A 116 17.68 2.18 2.41
C VAL A 116 18.51 2.22 3.69
N GLU A 117 18.59 1.08 4.38
CA GLU A 117 19.41 0.91 5.58
C GLU A 117 20.89 0.69 5.24
N TYR A 118 21.64 1.78 5.07
CA TYR A 118 23.08 1.73 4.81
C TYR A 118 23.91 1.11 5.96
N ASN A 119 23.37 1.09 7.18
CA ASN A 119 24.05 0.52 8.35
C ASN A 119 24.15 -1.01 8.32
N VAL A 120 23.30 -1.70 7.53
CA VAL A 120 23.37 -3.17 7.36
C VAL A 120 24.49 -3.57 6.40
N VAL A 121 24.90 -2.65 5.51
CA VAL A 121 25.88 -2.91 4.44
C VAL A 121 27.31 -2.54 4.85
N LYS A 122 27.48 -1.63 5.82
CA LYS A 122 28.80 -1.34 6.38
C LYS A 122 29.16 -2.40 7.44
N PRO A 123 30.34 -3.05 7.33
CA PRO A 123 30.82 -4.01 8.33
C PRO A 123 31.06 -3.36 9.69
#